data_AF-A0A7S0EBX4-F1
#
_entry.id   AF-A0A7S0EBX4-F1
#
_cell.length_a   1.000
_cell.length_b   1.000
_cell.length_c   1.000
_cell.angle_alpha   90.00
_cell.angle_beta   90.00
_cell.angle_gamma   90.00
#
_symmetry.space_group_name_H-M   'P 1'
#
loop_
_entity.id
_entity.type
_entity.pdbx_description
1 polymer ?
#
loop_
_entity_poly.entity_id
_entity_poly.type
_entity_poly.pdbx_seq_one_letter_code
_entity_poly.pdbx_strand_id
1 'polypeptide(L)'
;GGPAEAPIVPSSAVNTTPGAPKTADAGDKSAADTTRECKQLLKTMILGVKTVVWSVSHSRAPVQPQHALPGNAVLQKGMSESECLLVARLLKSGLRCFMLYSSGPDSSAQEEKEVLDYFAGVFTVLEVRNFSHIFQMQMPFLYERVLANHVMSTILQHFLANSHMSRYFADILLGFLVSRIKE
;
A
#
# COMPACT_ATOMS: atom_id res chain seq x y z
N GLY A 1 47.01 -80.14 6.06
CA GLY A 1 47.03 -79.92 4.61
C GLY A 1 47.11 -78.43 4.38
N GLY A 2 48.15 -77.96 3.72
CA GLY A 2 48.29 -76.56 3.37
C GLY A 2 49.26 -76.41 2.21
N PRO A 3 48.87 -75.67 1.17
CA PRO A 3 49.76 -74.84 0.37
C PRO A 3 49.42 -73.37 0.65
N ALA A 4 50.40 -72.48 0.86
CA ALA A 4 51.30 -71.86 -0.11
C ALA A 4 50.76 -70.53 -0.66
N GLU A 5 51.70 -69.57 -0.75
CA GLU A 5 51.79 -68.48 -1.73
C GLU A 5 51.11 -67.14 -1.45
N ALA A 6 51.95 -66.10 -1.35
CA ALA A 6 51.71 -64.72 -1.79
C ALA A 6 52.57 -64.50 -3.06
N PRO A 7 52.59 -63.36 -3.79
CA PRO A 7 51.82 -62.09 -3.69
C PRO A 7 51.41 -61.46 -5.06
N ILE A 8 50.41 -60.55 -5.15
CA ILE A 8 50.30 -59.58 -6.29
C ILE A 8 49.65 -58.24 -5.82
N VAL A 9 50.18 -57.13 -6.34
CA VAL A 9 49.89 -55.70 -6.06
C VAL A 9 48.78 -55.12 -7.00
N PRO A 10 48.45 -53.81 -7.02
CA PRO A 10 47.15 -53.22 -6.61
C PRO A 10 46.25 -52.72 -7.77
N SER A 11 44.95 -52.45 -7.51
CA SER A 11 44.23 -51.22 -7.94
C SER A 11 42.70 -51.35 -7.89
N SER A 12 42.06 -50.20 -7.66
CA SER A 12 40.71 -49.82 -8.08
C SER A 12 39.51 -50.36 -7.29
N ALA A 13 38.86 -49.48 -6.52
CA ALA A 13 37.52 -48.98 -6.84
C ALA A 13 37.03 -48.04 -5.72
N VAL A 14 36.99 -46.75 -6.03
CA VAL A 14 36.33 -45.71 -5.25
C VAL A 14 34.83 -45.99 -5.24
N ASN A 15 34.27 -46.20 -4.06
CA ASN A 15 32.84 -46.35 -3.85
C ASN A 15 32.32 -45.04 -3.26
N THR A 16 31.67 -44.18 -4.07
CA THR A 16 30.78 -43.13 -3.54
C THR A 16 29.72 -42.79 -4.58
N THR A 17 28.50 -43.13 -4.22
CA THR A 17 27.22 -42.88 -4.89
C THR A 17 27.02 -41.38 -5.19
N PRO A 18 26.53 -40.98 -6.38
CA PRO A 18 26.14 -39.58 -6.61
C PRO A 18 24.85 -39.27 -5.84
N GLY A 19 24.94 -38.35 -4.88
CA GLY A 19 23.78 -37.75 -4.24
C GLY A 19 22.94 -36.99 -5.27
N ALA A 20 21.64 -37.27 -5.29
CA ALA A 20 20.66 -36.54 -6.09
C ALA A 20 20.65 -35.04 -5.72
N PRO A 21 20.53 -34.10 -6.68
CA PRO A 21 20.35 -32.69 -6.36
C PRO A 21 18.94 -32.47 -5.79
N LYS A 22 18.85 -31.86 -4.61
CA LYS A 22 17.60 -31.29 -4.08
C LYS A 22 17.17 -30.10 -4.95
N THR A 23 16.34 -30.36 -5.95
CA THR A 23 15.61 -29.32 -6.70
C THR A 23 14.29 -29.04 -5.99
N ALA A 24 14.30 -28.19 -4.97
CA ALA A 24 13.08 -27.65 -4.36
C ALA A 24 13.21 -26.18 -3.93
N ASP A 25 14.40 -25.58 -3.99
CA ASP A 25 14.70 -24.26 -3.37
C ASP A 25 14.68 -23.07 -4.36
N ALA A 26 14.61 -23.32 -5.68
CA ALA A 26 14.66 -22.25 -6.68
C ALA A 26 13.31 -21.53 -6.90
N GLY A 27 12.19 -22.24 -6.71
CA GLY A 27 10.84 -21.69 -6.94
C GLY A 27 10.38 -20.72 -5.85
N ASP A 28 10.73 -21.00 -4.59
CA ASP A 28 10.26 -20.24 -3.43
C ASP A 28 11.04 -18.92 -3.27
N LYS A 29 12.35 -18.93 -3.55
CA LYS A 29 13.20 -17.72 -3.59
C LYS A 29 12.74 -16.71 -4.66
N SER A 30 12.37 -17.19 -5.85
CA SER A 30 11.89 -16.31 -6.93
C SER A 30 10.58 -15.60 -6.59
N ALA A 31 9.67 -16.27 -5.85
CA ALA A 31 8.40 -15.70 -5.44
C ALA A 31 8.56 -14.68 -4.29
N ALA A 32 9.44 -14.97 -3.33
CA ALA A 32 9.79 -14.05 -2.26
C ALA A 32 10.47 -12.77 -2.80
N ASP A 33 11.41 -12.90 -3.73
CA ASP A 33 12.05 -11.76 -4.39
C ASP A 33 11.04 -10.91 -5.18
N THR A 34 10.14 -11.55 -5.94
CA THR A 34 9.06 -10.83 -6.65
C THR A 34 8.14 -10.07 -5.69
N THR A 35 7.79 -10.68 -4.55
CA THR A 35 6.95 -10.04 -3.53
C THR A 35 7.64 -8.80 -2.95
N ARG A 36 8.95 -8.89 -2.68
CA ARG A 36 9.76 -7.79 -2.18
C ARG A 36 9.85 -6.64 -3.19
N GLU A 37 10.03 -6.95 -4.48
CA GLU A 37 10.02 -5.96 -5.55
C GLU A 37 8.67 -5.26 -5.67
N CYS A 38 7.56 -6.01 -5.60
CA CYS A 38 6.21 -5.42 -5.60
C CYS A 38 5.97 -4.50 -4.40
N LYS A 39 6.43 -4.88 -3.20
CA LYS A 39 6.35 -4.02 -2.00
C LYS A 39 7.14 -2.72 -2.19
N GLN A 40 8.34 -2.80 -2.76
CA GLN A 40 9.16 -1.62 -2.99
C GLN A 40 8.55 -0.71 -4.06
N LEU A 41 8.03 -1.29 -5.14
CA LEU A 41 7.32 -0.55 -6.18
C LEU A 41 6.10 0.18 -5.62
N LEU A 42 5.30 -0.47 -4.76
CA LEU A 42 4.14 0.17 -4.14
C LEU A 42 4.54 1.39 -3.32
N LYS A 43 5.60 1.30 -2.50
CA LYS A 43 6.14 2.44 -1.73
C LYS A 43 6.48 3.61 -2.66
N THR A 44 7.24 3.36 -3.73
CA THR A 44 7.62 4.39 -4.71
C THR A 44 6.40 4.99 -5.40
N MET A 45 5.41 4.16 -5.77
CA MET A 45 4.17 4.64 -6.38
C MET A 45 3.37 5.54 -5.44
N ILE A 46 3.25 5.20 -4.15
CA ILE A 46 2.54 6.01 -3.15
C ILE A 46 3.12 7.43 -3.09
N LEU A 47 4.46 7.55 -3.10
CA LEU A 47 5.15 8.84 -3.09
C LEU A 47 4.87 9.65 -4.37
N GLY A 48 4.88 9.00 -5.54
CA GLY A 48 4.52 9.62 -6.81
C GLY A 48 3.06 10.11 -6.82
N VAL A 49 2.14 9.27 -6.35
CA VAL A 49 0.70 9.57 -6.29
C VAL A 49 0.43 10.74 -5.33
N LYS A 50 1.09 10.82 -4.18
CA LYS A 50 1.00 11.99 -3.28
C LYS A 50 1.32 13.29 -4.02
N THR A 51 2.38 13.28 -4.82
CA THR A 51 2.80 14.45 -5.63
C THR A 51 1.75 14.81 -6.67
N VAL A 52 1.19 13.81 -7.37
CA VAL A 52 0.13 14.03 -8.36
C VAL A 52 -1.14 14.58 -7.71
N VAL A 53 -1.59 13.98 -6.60
CA VAL A 53 -2.78 14.44 -5.85
C VAL A 53 -2.59 15.86 -5.35
N TRP A 54 -1.42 16.19 -4.81
CA TRP A 54 -1.10 17.56 -4.41
C TRP A 54 -1.17 18.54 -5.59
N SER A 55 -0.57 18.16 -6.71
CA SER A 55 -0.54 18.97 -7.93
C SER A 55 -1.96 19.25 -8.43
N VAL A 56 -2.82 18.22 -8.53
CA VAL A 56 -4.22 18.38 -8.96
C VAL A 56 -5.02 19.22 -7.94
N SER A 57 -4.84 18.97 -6.64
CA SER A 57 -5.58 19.70 -5.60
C SER A 57 -5.23 21.18 -5.53
N HIS A 58 -4.02 21.58 -5.94
CA HIS A 58 -3.51 22.94 -5.84
C HIS A 58 -3.29 23.64 -7.17
N SER A 59 -3.48 22.93 -8.29
CA SER A 59 -3.42 23.53 -9.62
C SER A 59 -4.50 24.58 -9.76
N ARG A 60 -4.08 25.80 -10.11
CA ARG A 60 -4.99 26.91 -10.44
C ARG A 60 -4.89 27.13 -11.94
N ALA A 61 -5.88 26.66 -12.69
CA ALA A 61 -5.96 26.93 -14.11
C ALA A 61 -6.85 28.15 -14.36
N PRO A 62 -6.42 29.12 -15.18
CA PRO A 62 -7.31 30.14 -15.70
C PRO A 62 -8.29 29.46 -16.66
N VAL A 63 -9.56 29.41 -16.29
CA VAL A 63 -10.62 28.95 -17.19
C VAL A 63 -11.22 30.17 -17.82
N GLN A 64 -11.08 30.28 -19.14
CA GLN A 64 -11.85 31.25 -19.92
C GLN A 64 -13.26 30.69 -20.09
N PRO A 65 -14.29 31.34 -19.54
CA PRO A 65 -15.66 31.00 -19.92
C PRO A 65 -15.78 31.19 -21.44
N GLN A 66 -16.37 30.23 -22.16
CA GLN A 66 -16.54 30.27 -23.62
C GLN A 66 -17.31 31.50 -24.15
N HIS A 67 -17.85 32.36 -23.25
CA HIS A 67 -18.59 33.58 -23.56
C HIS A 67 -18.17 34.81 -22.74
N ALA A 68 -16.99 34.84 -22.10
CA ALA A 68 -16.55 36.00 -21.31
C ALA A 68 -15.71 37.00 -22.13
N LEU A 69 -15.93 38.29 -21.87
CA LEU A 69 -15.11 39.40 -22.38
C LEU A 69 -13.62 39.23 -22.00
N PRO A 70 -12.67 39.72 -22.83
CA PRO A 70 -11.25 39.69 -22.51
C PRO A 70 -11.01 40.46 -21.19
N GLY A 71 -10.61 39.75 -20.12
CA GLY A 71 -10.36 40.34 -18.80
C GLY A 71 -11.00 39.59 -17.62
N ASN A 72 -12.03 38.77 -17.84
CA ASN A 72 -12.71 38.00 -16.79
C ASN A 72 -12.28 36.52 -16.77
N ALA A 73 -10.98 36.25 -16.63
CA ALA A 73 -10.53 34.88 -16.39
C ALA A 73 -11.04 34.40 -15.02
N VAL A 74 -11.92 33.39 -15.01
CA VAL A 74 -12.34 32.73 -13.77
C VAL A 74 -11.27 31.69 -13.46
N LEU A 75 -10.59 31.82 -12.32
CA LEU A 75 -9.72 30.76 -11.84
C LEU A 75 -10.62 29.58 -11.45
N GLN A 76 -10.57 28.46 -12.18
CA GLN A 76 -11.11 27.21 -11.62
C GLN A 76 -10.21 26.83 -10.46
N LYS A 77 -10.81 26.83 -9.28
CA LYS A 77 -10.12 26.56 -8.04
C LYS A 77 -10.40 25.12 -7.64
N GLY A 78 -9.37 24.28 -7.72
CA GLY A 78 -9.33 22.97 -7.07
C GLY A 78 -9.76 21.80 -7.94
N MET A 79 -9.72 20.63 -7.31
CA MET A 79 -10.03 19.32 -7.89
C MET A 79 -11.49 19.22 -8.33
N SER A 80 -11.72 18.73 -9.55
CA SER A 80 -13.05 18.44 -10.07
C SER A 80 -13.70 17.24 -9.37
N GLU A 81 -15.01 17.07 -9.52
CA GLU A 81 -15.74 15.95 -8.92
C GLU A 81 -15.24 14.59 -9.41
N SER A 82 -14.96 14.46 -10.72
CA SER A 82 -14.45 13.22 -11.30
C SER A 82 -13.08 12.83 -10.71
N GLU A 83 -12.18 13.80 -10.53
CA GLU A 83 -10.89 13.59 -9.88
C GLU A 83 -11.05 13.22 -8.41
N CYS A 84 -11.98 13.87 -7.69
CA CYS A 84 -12.31 13.52 -6.31
C CYS A 84 -12.78 12.06 -6.18
N LEU A 85 -13.62 11.58 -7.11
CA LEU A 85 -14.01 10.17 -7.17
C LEU A 85 -12.82 9.23 -7.46
N LEU A 86 -11.86 9.64 -8.29
CA LEU A 86 -10.65 8.84 -8.53
C LEU A 86 -9.82 8.71 -7.25
N VAL A 87 -9.68 9.78 -6.47
CA VAL A 87 -8.99 9.75 -5.18
C VAL A 87 -9.74 8.89 -4.16
N ALA A 88 -11.08 8.93 -4.14
CA ALA A 88 -11.87 8.02 -3.30
C ALA A 88 -11.68 6.55 -3.69
N ARG A 89 -11.60 6.24 -4.99
CA ARG A 89 -11.30 4.90 -5.49
C ARG A 89 -9.87 4.47 -5.15
N LEU A 90 -8.92 5.39 -5.21
CA LEU A 90 -7.54 5.15 -4.82
C LEU A 90 -7.46 4.63 -3.38
N LEU A 91 -8.23 5.20 -2.45
CA LEU A 91 -8.31 4.69 -1.08
C LEU A 91 -8.72 3.20 -1.05
N LYS A 92 -9.84 2.85 -1.70
CA LYS A 92 -10.33 1.46 -1.75
C LYS A 92 -9.33 0.50 -2.40
N SER A 93 -8.78 0.87 -3.55
CA SER A 93 -7.84 0.04 -4.29
C SER A 93 -6.52 -0.11 -3.55
N GLY A 94 -6.01 0.97 -2.97
CA GLY A 94 -4.79 0.95 -2.14
C GLY A 94 -4.92 -0.04 -1.00
N LEU A 95 -5.99 0.04 -0.20
CA LEU A 95 -6.22 -0.86 0.94
C LEU A 95 -6.37 -2.33 0.57
N ARG A 96 -6.72 -2.67 -0.67
CA ARG A 96 -6.69 -4.05 -1.15
C ARG A 96 -5.26 -4.52 -1.44
N CYS A 97 -4.41 -3.65 -1.99
CA CYS A 97 -3.01 -3.96 -2.26
C CYS A 97 -2.20 -4.18 -0.97
N PHE A 98 -2.62 -3.59 0.15
CA PHE A 98 -1.95 -3.79 1.44
C PHE A 98 -1.98 -5.23 1.97
N MET A 99 -2.84 -6.10 1.43
CA MET A 99 -2.78 -7.54 1.72
C MET A 99 -1.42 -8.15 1.40
N LEU A 100 -0.62 -7.53 0.52
CA LEU A 100 0.75 -7.91 0.20
C LEU A 100 1.71 -7.83 1.40
N TYR A 101 1.42 -6.95 2.36
CA TYR A 101 2.24 -6.80 3.57
C TYR A 101 1.78 -7.69 4.72
N SER A 102 0.49 -8.05 4.72
CA SER A 102 -0.11 -8.91 5.74
C SER A 102 -0.03 -10.40 5.41
N SER A 103 0.19 -10.78 4.14
CA SER A 103 0.21 -12.16 3.67
C SER A 103 1.57 -12.52 3.09
N GLY A 104 2.32 -13.41 3.74
CA GLY A 104 3.55 -13.98 3.20
C GLY A 104 4.61 -14.30 4.28
N PRO A 105 5.65 -15.08 3.95
CA PRO A 105 6.70 -15.44 4.89
C PRO A 105 7.50 -14.22 5.39
N ASP A 106 7.59 -13.15 4.57
CA ASP A 106 8.26 -11.89 4.90
C ASP A 106 7.27 -10.78 5.34
N SER A 107 6.12 -11.13 5.91
CA SER A 107 5.18 -10.14 6.45
C SER A 107 5.76 -9.47 7.69
N SER A 108 5.76 -8.14 7.73
CA SER A 108 6.21 -7.35 8.87
C SER A 108 5.17 -6.29 9.20
N ALA A 109 4.58 -6.38 10.38
CA ALA A 109 3.59 -5.40 10.85
C ALA A 109 4.19 -3.98 10.96
N GLN A 110 5.49 -3.88 11.24
CA GLN A 110 6.20 -2.60 11.27
C GLN A 110 6.31 -2.00 9.86
N GLU A 111 6.66 -2.83 8.86
CA GLU A 111 6.70 -2.38 7.47
C GLU A 111 5.30 -2.00 6.99
N GLU A 112 4.28 -2.82 7.28
CA GLU A 112 2.89 -2.54 6.91
C GLU A 112 2.43 -1.19 7.49
N LYS A 113 2.70 -0.95 8.78
CA LYS A 113 2.41 0.32 9.45
C LYS A 113 3.10 1.49 8.75
N GLU A 114 4.38 1.38 8.42
CA GLU A 114 5.14 2.43 7.75
C GLU A 114 4.50 2.79 6.39
N VAL A 115 4.13 1.78 5.58
CA VAL A 115 3.53 2.01 4.27
C VAL A 115 2.11 2.57 4.39
N LEU A 116 1.34 2.15 5.38
CA LEU A 116 0.02 2.72 5.68
C LEU A 116 0.15 4.20 6.07
N ASP A 117 1.19 4.58 6.82
CA ASP A 117 1.46 5.97 7.18
C ASP A 117 1.78 6.83 5.94
N TYR A 118 2.67 6.36 5.06
CA TYR A 118 2.95 7.03 3.79
C TYR A 118 1.69 7.18 2.93
N PHE A 119 0.86 6.13 2.88
CA PHE A 119 -0.37 6.14 2.12
C PHE A 119 -1.42 7.09 2.68
N ALA A 120 -1.60 7.14 4.01
CA ALA A 120 -2.42 8.16 4.66
C ALA A 120 -1.93 9.57 4.29
N GLY A 121 -0.61 9.76 4.24
CA GLY A 121 0.02 11.00 3.80
C GLY A 121 -0.34 11.47 2.38
N VAL A 122 -0.90 10.62 1.51
CA VAL A 122 -1.43 11.01 0.19
C VAL A 122 -2.70 11.85 0.33
N PHE A 123 -3.50 11.64 1.37
CA PHE A 123 -4.78 12.30 1.53
C PHE A 123 -4.68 13.60 2.35
N THR A 124 -3.57 13.81 3.06
CA THR A 124 -3.35 15.02 3.87
C THR A 124 -3.04 16.26 3.02
N VAL A 125 -2.69 16.06 1.75
CA VAL A 125 -2.42 17.15 0.79
C VAL A 125 -3.68 17.60 0.02
N LEU A 126 -4.84 17.03 0.33
CA LEU A 126 -6.12 17.45 -0.25
C LEU A 126 -6.62 18.73 0.44
N GLU A 127 -7.38 19.53 -0.29
CA GLU A 127 -8.20 20.55 0.35
C GLU A 127 -9.21 19.90 1.33
N VAL A 128 -9.43 20.55 2.47
CA VAL A 128 -10.30 20.09 3.56
C VAL A 128 -11.68 19.64 3.07
N ARG A 129 -12.26 20.38 2.10
CA ARG A 129 -13.56 20.05 1.51
C ARG A 129 -13.56 18.67 0.85
N ASN A 130 -12.56 18.40 0.01
CA ASN A 130 -12.46 17.16 -0.74
C ASN A 130 -12.10 16.01 0.19
N PHE A 131 -11.18 16.23 1.13
CA PHE A 131 -10.89 15.24 2.17
C PHE A 131 -12.16 14.86 2.93
N SER A 132 -12.92 15.84 3.43
CA SER A 132 -14.10 15.59 4.24
C SER A 132 -15.14 14.80 3.45
N HIS A 133 -15.40 15.19 2.20
CA HIS A 133 -16.34 14.49 1.33
C HIS A 133 -15.89 13.03 1.06
N ILE A 134 -14.63 12.82 0.70
CA ILE A 134 -14.08 11.48 0.44
C ILE A 134 -14.21 10.61 1.69
N PHE A 135 -13.76 11.10 2.85
CA PHE A 135 -13.78 10.29 4.06
C PHE A 135 -15.18 10.02 4.58
N GLN A 136 -16.11 10.99 4.51
CA GLN A 136 -17.53 10.71 4.83
C GLN A 136 -18.10 9.56 4.00
N MET A 137 -17.83 9.54 2.69
CA MET A 137 -18.29 8.48 1.79
C MET A 137 -17.58 7.14 2.05
N GLN A 138 -16.32 7.16 2.48
CA GLN A 138 -15.47 5.97 2.62
C GLN A 138 -15.41 5.41 4.04
N MET A 139 -15.91 6.14 5.05
CA MET A 139 -15.87 5.72 6.46
C MET A 139 -16.44 4.31 6.71
N PRO A 140 -17.59 3.90 6.14
CA PRO A 140 -18.11 2.56 6.36
C PRO A 140 -17.12 1.47 5.91
N PHE A 141 -16.50 1.66 4.74
CA PHE A 141 -15.51 0.73 4.21
C PHE A 141 -14.23 0.73 5.05
N LEU A 142 -13.74 1.91 5.46
CA LEU A 142 -12.57 2.00 6.33
C LEU A 142 -12.79 1.29 7.67
N TYR A 143 -13.97 1.44 8.25
CA TYR A 143 -14.33 0.81 9.50
C TYR A 143 -14.30 -0.72 9.39
N GLU A 144 -14.92 -1.30 8.35
CA GLU A 144 -14.85 -2.75 8.08
C GLU A 144 -13.41 -3.24 7.92
N ARG A 145 -12.56 -2.45 7.25
CA ARG A 145 -11.14 -2.80 7.07
C ARG A 145 -10.35 -2.76 8.37
N VAL A 146 -10.62 -1.80 9.25
CA VAL A 146 -9.99 -1.70 10.57
C VAL A 146 -10.43 -2.82 11.50
N LEU A 147 -11.69 -3.27 11.41
CA LEU A 147 -12.17 -4.44 12.13
C LEU A 147 -11.50 -5.73 11.64
N ALA A 148 -11.26 -5.85 10.33
CA ALA A 148 -10.62 -7.03 9.74
C ALA A 148 -9.10 -7.08 10.02
N ASN A 149 -8.42 -5.94 10.02
CA ASN A 149 -6.99 -5.83 10.31
C ASN A 149 -6.72 -4.58 11.16
N HIS A 150 -6.39 -4.78 12.43
CA HIS A 150 -6.14 -3.68 13.37
C HIS A 150 -4.98 -2.76 12.96
N VAL A 151 -4.01 -3.22 12.16
CA VAL A 151 -2.90 -2.38 11.67
C VAL A 151 -3.42 -1.24 10.79
N MET A 152 -4.56 -1.42 10.11
CA MET A 152 -5.22 -0.39 9.30
C MET A 152 -5.64 0.85 10.11
N SER A 153 -5.77 0.71 11.44
CA SER A 153 -6.03 1.85 12.33
C SER A 153 -4.94 2.93 12.27
N THR A 154 -3.75 2.59 11.78
CA THR A 154 -2.65 3.53 11.49
C THR A 154 -3.13 4.70 10.64
N ILE A 155 -4.01 4.46 9.66
CA ILE A 155 -4.55 5.51 8.80
C ILE A 155 -5.39 6.50 9.62
N LEU A 156 -6.24 6.00 10.51
CA LEU A 156 -7.08 6.84 11.36
C LEU A 156 -6.18 7.65 12.32
N GLN A 157 -5.19 7.01 12.91
CA GLN A 157 -4.22 7.66 13.80
C GLN A 157 -3.45 8.76 13.08
N HIS A 158 -3.00 8.52 11.84
CA HIS A 158 -2.29 9.50 11.04
C HIS A 158 -3.12 10.76 10.81
N PHE A 159 -4.41 10.62 10.47
CA PHE A 159 -5.29 11.78 10.29
C PHE A 159 -5.60 12.50 11.60
N LEU A 160 -5.81 11.77 12.69
CA LEU A 160 -6.04 12.34 14.02
C LEU A 160 -4.81 13.06 14.58
N ALA A 161 -3.60 12.62 14.23
CA ALA A 161 -2.34 13.25 14.62
C ALA A 161 -2.01 14.48 13.74
N ASN A 162 -2.58 14.58 12.54
CA ASN A 162 -2.33 15.70 11.64
C ASN A 162 -3.12 16.94 12.08
N SER A 163 -2.45 17.98 12.59
CA SER A 163 -3.11 19.18 13.14
C SER A 163 -4.06 19.90 12.16
N HIS A 164 -3.82 19.83 10.85
CA HIS A 164 -4.67 20.45 9.83
C HIS A 164 -5.93 19.62 9.55
N MET A 165 -5.81 18.29 9.53
CA MET A 165 -6.91 17.38 9.18
C MET A 165 -7.69 16.84 10.38
N SER A 166 -7.05 16.79 11.55
CA SER A 166 -7.51 16.09 12.76
C SER A 166 -8.93 16.48 13.16
N ARG A 167 -9.23 17.78 13.24
CA ARG A 167 -10.57 18.26 13.60
C ARG A 167 -11.66 17.72 12.67
N TYR A 168 -11.42 17.78 11.37
CA TYR A 168 -12.39 17.36 10.35
C TYR A 168 -12.55 15.84 10.34
N PHE A 169 -11.43 15.13 10.45
CA PHE A 169 -11.46 13.67 10.49
C PHE A 169 -12.12 13.15 11.77
N ALA A 170 -11.86 13.78 12.92
CA ALA A 170 -12.50 13.43 14.20
C ALA A 170 -14.01 13.62 14.15
N ASP A 171 -14.50 14.72 13.55
CA ASP A 171 -15.93 14.97 13.37
C ASP A 171 -16.60 13.88 12.52
N ILE A 172 -15.98 13.51 11.40
CA ILE A 172 -16.45 12.44 10.52
C ILE A 172 -16.46 11.08 11.23
N LEU A 173 -15.35 10.74 11.90
CA LEU A 173 -15.20 9.49 12.61
C LEU A 173 -16.21 9.40 13.76
N LEU A 174 -16.34 10.45 14.57
CA LEU A 174 -17.28 10.47 15.69
C LEU A 174 -18.73 10.43 15.20
N GLY A 175 -19.08 11.20 14.17
CA GLY A 175 -20.42 11.18 13.57
C GLY A 175 -20.79 9.79 13.04
N PHE A 176 -19.85 9.10 12.41
CA PHE A 176 -20.05 7.71 11.98
C PHE A 176 -20.20 6.76 13.16
N LEU A 177 -19.32 6.83 14.17
CA LEU A 177 -19.36 5.94 15.34
C LEU A 177 -20.62 6.13 16.17
N VAL A 178 -21.06 7.37 16.40
CA VAL A 178 -22.31 7.66 17.13
C VAL A 178 -23.52 7.09 16.40
N SER A 179 -23.52 7.16 15.06
CA SER A 179 -24.61 6.59 14.25
C SER A 179 -24.67 5.07 14.39
N ARG A 180 -23.53 4.39 14.51
CA ARG A 180 -23.43 2.94 14.73
C ARG A 180 -23.75 2.48 16.15
N ILE A 181 -23.51 3.31 17.17
CA ILE A 181 -23.87 2.98 18.57
C ILE A 181 -25.39 3.04 18.78
N LYS A 182 -26.10 3.84 17.96
CA LYS A 182 -27.57 3.94 18.01
C LYS A 182 -28.29 2.81 17.28
N GLU A 183 -27.57 2.01 16.49
CA GLU A 183 -28.05 0.76 15.89
C GLU A 183 -27.89 -0.40 16.87
#